data_AF-A0AAW2DQH1-F1
#
_entry.id   AF-A0AAW2DQH1-F1
#
_cell.length_a   1.000
_cell.length_b   1.000
_cell.length_c   1.000
_cell.angle_alpha   90.00
_cell.angle_beta   90.00
_cell.angle_gamma   90.00
#
_symmetry.space_group_name_H-M   'P 1'
#
loop_
_entity.id
_entity.type
_entity.pdbx_description
1 polymer ?
#
loop_
_entity_poly.entity_id
_entity_poly.type
_entity_poly.pdbx_seq_one_letter_code
_entity_poly.pdbx_strand_id
1 'polypeptide(L)'
;MPILEKLPYLRVLRGWEAFIGKQMVCSKKGFPQLKSLLFRGLPNLQEWTMETGAMLSLGRLEITDCNKLETVPDGLKFVSTLQELEIRWMRRAFKHSLEGGGEDFYEVQQVPSITFLN
;
A
#
# COMPACT_ATOMS: atom_id res chain seq x y z
N MET A 1 -8.82 8.57 0.38
CA MET A 1 -8.45 9.36 -0.83
C MET A 1 -9.76 9.70 -1.53
N PRO A 2 -10.52 10.66 -0.99
CA PRO A 2 -11.99 10.62 -1.14
C PRO A 2 -12.51 10.87 -2.55
N ILE A 3 -11.73 11.52 -3.41
CA ILE A 3 -12.11 11.80 -4.80
C ILE A 3 -11.68 10.65 -5.72
N LEU A 4 -10.40 10.27 -5.67
CA LEU A 4 -9.84 9.26 -6.57
C LEU A 4 -10.44 7.87 -6.35
N GLU A 5 -10.76 7.52 -5.10
CA GLU A 5 -11.32 6.20 -4.77
C GLU A 5 -12.74 5.98 -5.32
N LYS A 6 -13.43 7.05 -5.72
CA LYS A 6 -14.77 7.00 -6.31
C LYS A 6 -14.75 6.80 -7.83
N LEU A 7 -13.57 6.84 -8.47
CA LEU A 7 -13.45 6.66 -9.91
C LEU A 7 -13.67 5.17 -10.26
N PRO A 8 -14.79 4.80 -10.90
CA PRO A 8 -15.23 3.40 -10.99
C PRO A 8 -14.37 2.57 -11.96
N TYR A 9 -13.69 3.22 -12.90
CA TYR A 9 -12.86 2.58 -13.93
C TYR A 9 -11.36 2.82 -13.74
N LEU A 10 -10.94 3.42 -12.63
CA LEU A 10 -9.52 3.66 -12.38
C LEU A 10 -8.81 2.32 -12.16
N ARG A 11 -7.92 1.95 -13.10
CA ARG A 11 -7.16 0.69 -13.06
C ARG A 11 -5.73 0.87 -12.59
N VAL A 12 -5.14 2.03 -12.85
CA VAL A 12 -3.76 2.34 -12.48
C VAL A 12 -3.75 3.72 -11.84
N LEU A 13 -3.16 3.79 -10.65
CA LEU A 13 -2.91 5.05 -9.97
C LEU A 13 -1.43 5.13 -9.64
N ARG A 14 -0.79 6.22 -10.09
CA ARG A 14 0.61 6.53 -9.82
C ARG A 14 0.65 7.92 -9.20
N GLY A 15 1.28 8.04 -8.03
CA GLY A 15 1.45 9.32 -7.35
C GLY A 15 2.89 9.52 -6.92
N TRP A 16 3.50 10.61 -7.34
CA TRP A 16 4.77 11.09 -6.79
C TRP A 16 4.46 12.35 -5.99
N GLU A 17 4.78 12.35 -4.68
CA GLU A 17 4.53 13.51 -3.80
C GLU A 17 3.04 13.92 -3.81
N ALA A 18 2.18 13.00 -4.22
CA ALA A 18 0.76 13.24 -4.48
C ALA A 18 -0.07 13.39 -3.19
N PHE A 19 0.56 13.15 -2.04
CA PHE A 19 -0.08 13.19 -0.74
C PHE A 19 0.87 13.78 0.31
N ILE A 20 0.42 14.88 0.94
CA ILE A 20 1.17 15.61 1.97
C ILE A 20 0.60 15.41 3.38
N GLY A 21 -0.50 14.65 3.51
CA GLY A 21 -1.12 14.34 4.79
C GLY A 21 -0.35 13.30 5.58
N LYS A 22 -0.70 13.15 6.87
CA LYS A 22 -0.09 12.14 7.75
C LYS A 22 -0.79 10.78 7.69
N GLN A 23 -2.10 10.79 7.47
CA GLN A 23 -2.91 9.59 7.50
C GLN A 23 -3.68 9.45 6.18
N MET A 24 -3.55 8.30 5.53
CA MET A 24 -4.30 7.98 4.33
C MET A 24 -5.30 6.88 4.64
N VAL A 25 -6.57 7.11 4.33
CA VAL A 25 -7.62 6.09 4.43
C VAL A 25 -8.15 5.77 3.04
N CYS A 26 -8.31 4.48 2.76
CA CYS A 26 -9.01 3.98 1.58
C CYS A 26 -10.28 3.28 2.05
N SER A 27 -11.42 3.90 1.77
CA SER A 27 -12.71 3.46 2.29
C SER A 27 -13.19 2.16 1.65
N LYS A 28 -14.09 1.46 2.35
CA LYS A 28 -14.80 0.29 1.86
C LYS A 28 -15.44 0.58 0.50
N LYS A 29 -15.29 -0.35 -0.46
CA LYS A 29 -15.69 -0.19 -1.88
C LYS A 29 -14.93 0.90 -2.66
N GLY A 30 -13.98 1.60 -2.04
CA GLY A 30 -13.07 2.50 -2.74
C GLY A 30 -12.19 1.72 -3.72
N PHE A 31 -11.93 2.32 -4.88
CA PHE A 31 -11.08 1.75 -5.93
C PHE A 31 -11.53 0.35 -6.41
N PRO A 32 -12.78 0.19 -6.88
CA PRO A 32 -13.34 -1.13 -7.17
C PRO A 32 -12.61 -1.90 -8.29
N GLN A 33 -11.99 -1.19 -9.24
CA GLN A 33 -11.28 -1.78 -10.38
C GLN A 33 -9.78 -1.51 -10.39
N LEU A 34 -9.22 -0.94 -9.33
CA LEU A 34 -7.79 -0.61 -9.29
C LEU A 34 -6.97 -1.91 -9.32
N LYS A 35 -6.05 -2.01 -10.27
CA LYS A 35 -5.17 -3.15 -10.50
C LYS A 35 -3.74 -2.88 -10.06
N SER A 36 -3.29 -1.64 -10.20
CA SER A 36 -1.93 -1.25 -9.83
C SER A 36 -1.90 0.10 -9.13
N LEU A 37 -1.26 0.13 -7.96
CA LEU A 37 -1.06 1.33 -7.16
C LEU A 37 0.43 1.53 -6.93
N LEU A 38 0.95 2.69 -7.33
CA LEU A 38 2.34 3.05 -7.13
C LEU A 38 2.40 4.40 -6.42
N PHE A 39 3.02 4.43 -5.24
CA PHE A 39 3.31 5.67 -4.54
C PHE A 39 4.79 5.86 -4.31
N ARG A 40 5.24 7.07 -4.62
CA ARG A 40 6.62 7.50 -4.44
C ARG A 40 6.68 8.80 -3.66
N GLY A 41 7.58 8.87 -2.69
CA GLY A 41 7.95 10.13 -2.03
C GLY A 41 6.75 10.76 -1.34
N LEU A 42 6.11 10.06 -0.40
CA LEU A 42 5.03 10.64 0.42
C LEU A 42 5.64 11.11 1.76
N PRO A 43 6.12 12.36 1.87
CA PRO A 43 7.08 12.77 2.90
C PRO A 43 6.49 12.87 4.30
N ASN A 44 5.16 12.89 4.43
CA ASN A 44 4.46 13.03 5.69
C ASN A 44 3.63 11.81 6.07
N LEU A 45 3.43 10.87 5.15
CA LEU A 45 2.59 9.70 5.39
C LEU A 45 3.20 8.85 6.50
N GLN A 46 2.45 8.64 7.57
CA GLN A 46 2.83 7.86 8.76
C GLN A 46 1.96 6.62 8.88
N GLU A 47 0.67 6.77 8.62
CA GLU A 47 -0.32 5.71 8.72
C GLU A 47 -1.10 5.60 7.41
N TRP A 48 -1.35 4.37 6.99
CA TRP A 48 -2.20 4.09 5.85
C TRP A 48 -3.15 2.96 6.21
N THR A 49 -4.45 3.21 6.12
CA THR A 49 -5.50 2.24 6.41
C THR A 49 -6.28 1.87 5.15
N MET A 50 -6.48 0.57 4.94
CA MET A 50 -7.39 0.00 3.96
C MET A 50 -8.57 -0.64 4.69
N GLU A 51 -9.72 0.00 4.65
CA GLU A 51 -10.93 -0.58 5.25
C GLU A 51 -11.28 -1.91 4.57
N THR A 52 -11.87 -2.84 5.33
CA THR A 52 -12.30 -4.14 4.79
C THR A 52 -13.23 -3.96 3.58
N GLY A 53 -12.77 -4.44 2.42
CA GLY A 53 -13.48 -4.30 1.15
C GLY A 53 -13.04 -3.11 0.29
N ALA A 54 -11.98 -2.39 0.66
CA ALA A 54 -11.27 -1.48 -0.23
C ALA A 54 -10.40 -2.25 -1.24
N MET A 55 -10.17 -1.67 -2.43
CA MET A 55 -9.18 -2.15 -3.40
C MET A 55 -9.24 -3.65 -3.75
N LEU A 56 -10.45 -4.25 -3.76
CA LEU A 56 -10.65 -5.70 -3.96
C LEU A 56 -10.05 -6.27 -5.27
N SER A 57 -9.68 -5.42 -6.21
CA SER A 57 -9.11 -5.77 -7.50
C SER A 57 -7.58 -5.64 -7.60
N LEU A 58 -6.92 -5.15 -6.55
CA LEU A 58 -5.52 -4.73 -6.60
C LEU A 58 -4.59 -5.93 -6.74
N GLY A 59 -3.83 -5.97 -7.83
CA GLY A 59 -2.84 -7.02 -8.11
C GLY A 59 -1.41 -6.63 -7.79
N ARG A 60 -1.08 -5.32 -7.86
CA ARG A 60 0.27 -4.82 -7.62
C ARG A 60 0.26 -3.55 -6.75
N LEU A 61 1.08 -3.56 -5.70
CA LEU A 61 1.34 -2.42 -4.83
C LEU A 61 2.83 -2.10 -4.81
N GLU A 62 3.19 -0.86 -5.10
CA GLU A 62 4.56 -0.35 -4.97
C GLU A 62 4.59 0.83 -4.01
N ILE A 63 5.45 0.76 -3.00
CA ILE A 63 5.70 1.82 -2.02
C ILE A 63 7.17 2.19 -2.11
N THR A 64 7.45 3.42 -2.50
CA THR A 64 8.80 3.93 -2.73
C THR A 64 9.07 5.20 -1.96
N ASP A 65 10.19 5.27 -1.22
CA ASP A 65 10.67 6.51 -0.59
C ASP A 65 9.61 7.20 0.32
N CYS A 66 8.80 6.40 1.01
CA CYS A 66 7.80 6.85 1.98
C CYS A 66 8.36 6.72 3.40
N ASN A 67 9.48 7.40 3.67
CA ASN A 67 10.31 7.13 4.86
C ASN A 67 9.71 7.49 6.22
N LYS A 68 8.51 8.08 6.29
CA LYS A 68 7.78 8.26 7.56
C LYS A 68 6.72 7.19 7.81
N LEU A 69 6.36 6.39 6.80
CA LEU A 69 5.40 5.31 6.91
C LEU A 69 6.02 4.22 7.78
N GLU A 70 5.33 3.86 8.85
CA GLU A 70 5.87 2.95 9.87
C GLU A 70 5.66 1.49 9.49
N THR A 71 4.48 1.17 8.96
CA THR A 71 4.06 -0.18 8.59
C THR A 71 3.39 -0.19 7.21
N VAL A 72 3.22 -1.37 6.63
CA VAL A 72 2.35 -1.53 5.44
C VAL A 72 0.91 -1.13 5.76
N PRO A 73 0.07 -0.88 4.74
CA PRO A 73 -1.28 -0.42 4.99
C PRO A 73 -2.06 -1.39 5.89
N ASP A 74 -2.63 -0.90 6.99
CA ASP A 74 -3.46 -1.72 7.87
C ASP A 74 -4.66 -2.26 7.08
N GLY A 75 -4.84 -3.57 7.10
CA GLY A 75 -5.86 -4.26 6.32
C GLY A 75 -5.40 -4.72 4.93
N LEU A 76 -4.10 -4.59 4.60
CA LEU A 76 -3.53 -5.17 3.39
C LEU A 76 -3.76 -6.68 3.31
N LYS A 77 -3.79 -7.38 4.46
CA LYS A 77 -4.15 -8.80 4.55
C LYS A 77 -5.50 -9.16 3.95
N PHE A 78 -6.43 -8.21 3.88
CA PHE A 78 -7.77 -8.45 3.31
C PHE A 78 -7.81 -8.30 1.78
N VAL A 79 -6.73 -7.82 1.16
CA VAL A 79 -6.62 -7.67 -0.29
C VAL A 79 -6.08 -8.98 -0.88
N SER A 80 -6.93 -10.00 -0.93
CA SER A 80 -6.55 -11.35 -1.39
C SER A 80 -6.16 -11.44 -2.87
N THR A 81 -6.42 -10.39 -3.65
CA THR A 81 -6.03 -10.32 -5.07
C THR A 81 -4.60 -9.84 -5.27
N LEU A 82 -3.93 -9.34 -4.23
CA LEU A 82 -2.59 -8.80 -4.33
C LEU A 82 -1.57 -9.90 -4.65
N GLN A 83 -0.91 -9.77 -5.80
CA GLN A 83 0.09 -10.71 -6.29
C GLN A 83 1.51 -10.23 -6.03
N GLU A 84 1.71 -8.91 -6.13
CA GLU A 84 3.02 -8.27 -6.08
C GLU A 84 3.03 -7.12 -5.09
N LEU A 85 3.93 -7.21 -4.11
CA LEU A 85 4.29 -6.11 -3.22
C LEU A 85 5.75 -5.72 -3.46
N GLU A 86 5.96 -4.46 -3.81
CA GLU A 86 7.28 -3.93 -4.05
C GLU A 86 7.59 -2.77 -3.11
N ILE A 87 8.65 -2.94 -2.31
CA ILE A 87 9.11 -1.97 -1.33
C ILE A 87 10.46 -1.44 -1.77
N ARG A 88 10.55 -0.14 -2.07
CA ARG A 88 11.77 0.48 -2.59
C ARG A 88 12.24 1.67 -1.77
N TRP A 89 13.54 1.81 -1.55
CA TRP A 89 14.11 3.03 -0.93
C TRP A 89 13.46 3.40 0.42
N MET A 90 13.00 2.40 1.19
CA MET A 90 12.36 2.55 2.49
C MET A 90 13.37 2.36 3.63
N ARG A 91 13.02 2.80 4.84
CA ARG A 91 13.80 2.53 6.05
C ARG A 91 14.05 1.03 6.22
N ARG A 92 15.27 0.65 6.65
CA ARG A 92 15.60 -0.76 6.93
C ARG A 92 14.65 -1.41 7.95
N ALA A 93 14.24 -0.66 8.98
CA ALA A 93 13.27 -1.14 9.98
C ALA A 93 11.93 -1.55 9.34
N PHE A 94 11.42 -0.75 8.39
CA PHE A 94 10.20 -1.06 7.65
C PHE A 94 10.32 -2.36 6.85
N LYS A 95 11.48 -2.58 6.21
CA LYS A 95 11.74 -3.84 5.51
C LYS A 95 11.76 -5.02 6.49
N HIS A 96 12.47 -4.89 7.60
CA HIS A 96 12.61 -5.98 8.59
C HIS A 96 11.29 -6.34 9.27
N SER A 97 10.35 -5.40 9.45
CA SER A 97 9.04 -5.72 10.03
C SER A 97 8.20 -6.63 9.12
N LEU A 98 8.49 -6.67 7.81
CA LEU A 98 7.82 -7.50 6.80
C LEU A 98 8.53 -8.81 6.48
N GLU A 99 9.71 -9.07 7.07
CA GLU A 99 10.42 -10.35 6.93
C GLU A 99 9.86 -11.39 7.92
N GLY A 100 10.18 -12.67 7.72
CA GLY A 100 9.69 -13.75 8.58
C GLY A 100 10.04 -13.52 10.06
N GLY A 101 9.01 -13.43 10.91
CA GLY A 101 9.17 -13.12 12.33
C GLY A 101 9.12 -11.63 12.69
N GLY A 102 9.00 -10.74 11.69
CA GLY A 102 8.72 -9.33 11.89
C GLY A 102 7.29 -9.07 12.36
N GLU A 103 7.10 -7.95 13.06
CA GLU A 103 5.82 -7.60 13.67
C GLU A 103 4.69 -7.39 12.67
N ASP A 104 5.00 -6.94 11.45
CA ASP A 104 4.03 -6.64 10.38
C ASP A 104 3.90 -7.77 9.36
N PHE A 105 4.62 -8.88 9.53
CA PHE A 105 4.63 -9.96 8.55
C PHE A 105 3.22 -10.50 8.25
N TYR A 106 2.35 -10.52 9.26
CA TYR A 106 0.95 -10.98 9.16
C TYR A 106 0.10 -10.16 8.16
N GLU A 107 0.49 -8.92 7.83
CA GLU A 107 -0.21 -8.10 6.83
C GLU A 107 0.11 -8.51 5.38
N VAL A 108 1.19 -9.27 5.16
CA VAL A 108 1.70 -9.60 3.82
C VAL A 108 1.82 -11.10 3.55
N GLN A 109 1.42 -11.95 4.49
CA GLN A 109 1.54 -13.42 4.37
C GLN A 109 0.83 -14.01 3.14
N GLN A 110 -0.28 -13.38 2.71
CA GLN A 110 -1.05 -13.80 1.54
C GLN A 110 -0.39 -13.42 0.20
N VAL A 111 0.64 -12.56 0.20
CA VAL A 111 1.22 -12.00 -1.03
C VAL A 111 2.24 -12.98 -1.62
N PRO A 112 2.04 -13.49 -2.84
CA PRO A 112 2.94 -14.48 -3.46
C PRO A 112 4.34 -13.95 -3.78
N SER A 113 4.46 -12.67 -4.14
CA SER A 113 5.74 -12.06 -4.53
C SER A 113 5.97 -10.76 -3.77
N ILE A 114 6.99 -10.76 -2.91
CA ILE A 114 7.44 -9.58 -2.17
C ILE A 114 8.88 -9.28 -2.59
N THR A 115 9.10 -8.10 -3.15
CA THR A 115 10.43 -7.66 -3.60
C THR A 115 10.87 -6.43 -2.82
N PHE A 116 12.12 -6.47 -2.36
CA PHE A 116 12.76 -5.35 -1.67
C PHE A 116 13.93 -4.82 -2.49
N LEU A 117 13.89 -3.55 -2.87
CA LEU A 117 14.96 -2.87 -3.61
C LEU A 117 15.49 -1.67 -2.84
N ASN A 118 16.81 -1.54 -2.79
CA ASN A 118 17.51 -0.45 -2.12
C ASN A 118 18.31 0.38 -3.11
#